data_AF-A0A2X2JAI2-F1
#
_entry.id   AF-A0A2X2JAI2-F1
#
_cell.length_a   1.000
_cell.length_b   1.000
_cell.length_c   1.000
_cell.angle_alpha   90.00
_cell.angle_beta   90.00
_cell.angle_gamma   90.00
#
_symmetry.space_group_name_H-M   'P 1'
#
loop_
_entity.id
_entity.type
_entity.pdbx_description
1 polymer ?
#
loop_
_entity_poly.entity_id
_entity_poly.type
_entity_poly.pdbx_seq_one_letter_code
_entity_poly.pdbx_strand_id
1 'polypeptide(L)'
;MPGSISLPCYSIRYAKAMAINPALGSTFYDAEHVVLLMQENRSFDHAFGTLRGVRGFNDPRAIRQPNRNKVWFQTQKSGETFAPFRLDIKDSKVTWMGCLPHNWTDQTDARNKGKMNRWLDVKHSGFKEFADLPLTMGHYTREDIPFYYSLADSFTICDQHFCSSITGTNPNRLYFWTANIRENLTGKALVWNGDSEFSGKATWTTFPERLSELGVDWKIYQNEISSSSAGYSGEATAGSPILVVIRWSTSHNIKSNIIPAIVSS
;
A
#
# COMPACT_ATOMS: atom_id res chain seq x y z
N MET A 1 -23.49 -37.69 -9.52
CA MET A 1 -23.31 -36.52 -10.40
C MET A 1 -22.19 -35.67 -9.83
N PRO A 2 -21.12 -35.35 -10.58
CA PRO A 2 -20.08 -34.45 -10.09
C PRO A 2 -20.65 -33.04 -9.98
N GLY A 3 -20.50 -32.42 -8.81
CA GLY A 3 -20.99 -31.07 -8.54
C GLY A 3 -20.26 -30.05 -9.41
N SER A 4 -21.03 -29.21 -10.09
CA SER A 4 -20.53 -28.06 -10.84
C SER A 4 -19.89 -27.07 -9.86
N ILE A 5 -18.56 -27.00 -9.85
CA ILE A 5 -17.83 -25.89 -9.25
C ILE A 5 -18.08 -24.68 -10.13
N SER A 6 -18.88 -23.73 -9.62
CA SER A 6 -19.02 -22.40 -10.20
C SER A 6 -17.65 -21.74 -10.22
N LEU A 7 -17.03 -21.60 -11.39
CA LEU A 7 -15.83 -20.78 -11.55
C LEU A 7 -16.19 -19.33 -11.23
N PRO A 8 -15.42 -18.62 -10.37
CA PRO A 8 -15.62 -17.19 -10.18
C PRO A 8 -15.55 -16.49 -11.53
N CYS A 9 -16.44 -15.51 -11.77
CA CYS A 9 -16.36 -14.67 -12.96
C CYS A 9 -15.14 -13.75 -12.85
N TYR A 10 -13.97 -14.28 -13.18
CA TYR A 10 -12.76 -13.50 -13.32
C TYR A 10 -12.88 -12.64 -14.58
N SER A 11 -12.49 -11.36 -14.50
CA SER A 11 -12.32 -10.55 -15.71
C SER A 11 -11.44 -11.28 -16.73
N ILE A 12 -11.72 -11.12 -18.02
CA ILE A 12 -11.01 -11.78 -19.13
C ILE A 12 -9.48 -11.56 -19.07
N ARG A 13 -9.01 -10.49 -18.42
CA ARG A 13 -7.58 -10.20 -18.25
C ARG A 13 -6.92 -11.12 -17.21
N TYR A 14 -7.61 -11.50 -16.14
CA TYR A 14 -7.06 -12.42 -15.13
C TYR A 14 -7.00 -13.84 -15.65
N ALA A 15 -8.04 -14.29 -16.37
CA ALA A 15 -8.03 -15.60 -17.01
C ALA A 15 -6.83 -15.74 -17.98
N LYS A 16 -6.48 -14.66 -18.70
CA LYS A 16 -5.29 -14.62 -19.55
C LYS A 16 -3.98 -14.71 -18.75
N ALA A 17 -3.87 -14.00 -17.63
CA ALA A 17 -2.67 -14.05 -16.79
C ALA A 17 -2.50 -15.43 -16.12
N MET A 18 -3.57 -16.00 -15.57
CA MET A 18 -3.58 -17.33 -14.95
C MET A 18 -3.39 -18.47 -15.95
N ALA A 19 -3.69 -18.25 -17.24
CA ALA A 19 -3.47 -19.25 -18.29
C ALA A 19 -1.98 -19.42 -18.66
N ILE A 20 -1.11 -18.51 -18.24
CA ILE A 20 0.33 -18.61 -18.50
C ILE A 20 0.95 -19.43 -17.37
N ASN A 21 1.05 -20.74 -17.58
CA ASN A 21 1.81 -21.57 -16.66
C ASN A 21 3.30 -21.27 -16.80
N PRO A 22 4.02 -21.04 -15.70
CA PRO A 22 5.48 -21.00 -15.75
C PRO A 22 6.01 -22.35 -16.25
N ALA A 23 7.17 -22.32 -16.91
CA ALA A 23 7.80 -23.56 -17.33
C ALA A 23 8.03 -24.47 -16.11
N LEU A 24 7.79 -25.77 -16.25
CA LEU A 24 7.96 -26.72 -15.16
C LEU A 24 9.40 -26.62 -14.62
N GLY A 25 9.53 -26.46 -13.30
CA GLY A 25 10.84 -26.29 -12.64
C GLY A 25 11.43 -24.89 -12.65
N SER A 26 10.78 -23.89 -13.28
CA SER A 26 11.22 -22.50 -13.17
C SER A 26 10.92 -21.88 -11.80
N THR A 27 11.71 -20.87 -11.47
CA THR A 27 11.67 -20.11 -10.22
C THR A 27 11.55 -18.62 -10.52
N PHE A 28 11.47 -17.79 -9.48
CA PHE A 28 11.46 -16.33 -9.67
C PHE A 28 12.77 -15.79 -10.29
N TYR A 29 13.87 -16.55 -10.23
CA TYR A 29 15.12 -16.19 -10.91
C TYR A 29 15.02 -16.24 -12.44
N ASP A 30 14.03 -16.95 -12.98
CA ASP A 30 13.81 -17.08 -14.43
C ASP A 30 12.90 -15.97 -14.99
N ALA A 31 12.59 -14.95 -14.18
CA ALA A 31 11.76 -13.82 -14.60
C ALA A 31 12.55 -12.88 -15.52
N GLU A 32 12.10 -12.74 -16.77
CA GLU A 32 12.68 -11.77 -17.73
C GLU A 32 12.23 -10.33 -17.45
N HIS A 33 11.02 -10.19 -16.87
CA HIS A 33 10.42 -8.90 -16.57
C HIS A 33 9.92 -8.84 -15.13
N VAL A 34 10.32 -7.79 -14.43
CA VAL A 34 9.82 -7.46 -13.09
C VAL A 34 9.06 -6.15 -13.18
N VAL A 35 7.78 -6.20 -12.81
CA VAL A 35 6.92 -5.02 -12.74
C VAL A 35 6.63 -4.72 -11.29
N LEU A 36 7.04 -3.53 -10.84
CA LEU A 36 6.81 -3.02 -9.50
C LEU A 36 5.72 -1.94 -9.58
N LEU A 37 4.57 -2.21 -8.96
CA LEU A 37 3.49 -1.24 -8.83
C LEU A 37 3.50 -0.71 -7.40
N MET A 38 3.71 0.59 -7.22
CA MET A 38 3.64 1.28 -5.94
C MET A 38 2.31 2.03 -5.81
N GLN A 39 1.52 1.64 -4.82
CA GLN A 39 0.25 2.29 -4.47
C GLN A 39 0.43 3.23 -3.28
N GLU A 40 -0.57 4.09 -3.04
CA GLU A 40 -0.47 5.18 -2.06
C GLU A 40 -1.53 5.08 -0.95
N ASN A 41 -1.10 5.34 0.30
CA ASN A 41 -1.91 5.68 1.46
C ASN A 41 -3.07 4.74 1.81
N ARG A 42 -2.81 3.43 1.71
CA ARG A 42 -3.75 2.39 2.13
C ARG A 42 -3.03 1.34 2.96
N SER A 43 -3.50 1.12 4.18
CA SER A 43 -2.99 0.05 5.04
C SER A 43 -3.47 -1.31 4.56
N PHE A 44 -2.76 -2.37 4.95
CA PHE A 44 -3.17 -3.74 4.63
C PHE A 44 -4.56 -4.05 5.19
N ASP A 45 -4.81 -3.72 6.47
CA ASP A 45 -6.10 -3.96 7.11
C ASP A 45 -7.25 -3.20 6.43
N HIS A 46 -6.97 -2.01 5.90
CA HIS A 46 -7.95 -1.22 5.17
C HIS A 46 -8.36 -1.88 3.84
N ALA A 47 -7.44 -2.51 3.11
CA ALA A 47 -7.77 -3.15 1.83
C ALA A 47 -8.16 -4.63 1.98
N PHE A 48 -7.40 -5.39 2.77
CA PHE A 48 -7.46 -6.84 2.84
C PHE A 48 -7.69 -7.39 4.25
N GLY A 49 -7.99 -6.56 5.26
CA GLY A 49 -8.25 -7.03 6.63
C GLY A 49 -9.41 -8.02 6.76
N THR A 50 -10.28 -8.12 5.74
CA THR A 50 -11.38 -9.11 5.66
C THR A 50 -11.10 -10.26 4.69
N LEU A 51 -9.96 -10.27 3.98
CA LEU A 51 -9.60 -11.34 3.06
C LEU A 51 -9.43 -12.66 3.82
N ARG A 52 -9.96 -13.75 3.29
CA ARG A 52 -9.78 -15.07 3.92
C ARG A 52 -8.34 -15.54 3.76
N GLY A 53 -7.76 -16.05 4.85
CA GLY A 53 -6.41 -16.63 4.86
C GLY A 53 -5.31 -15.68 5.35
N VAL A 54 -5.60 -14.39 5.53
CA VAL A 54 -4.64 -13.41 6.07
C VAL A 54 -4.84 -13.23 7.58
N ARG A 55 -3.81 -12.71 8.25
CA ARG A 55 -3.90 -12.25 9.66
C ARG A 55 -4.64 -10.92 9.79
N GLY A 56 -5.93 -10.91 9.46
CA GLY A 56 -6.81 -9.74 9.51
C GLY A 56 -7.70 -9.68 10.75
N PHE A 57 -8.90 -9.11 10.61
CA PHE A 57 -9.85 -8.87 11.72
C PHE A 57 -10.46 -10.13 12.35
N ASN A 58 -10.16 -11.31 11.81
CA ASN A 58 -10.53 -12.59 12.40
C ASN A 58 -9.33 -13.37 12.96
N ASP A 59 -8.14 -12.75 13.08
CA ASP A 59 -6.98 -13.43 13.65
C ASP A 59 -7.25 -13.84 15.12
N PRO A 60 -7.17 -15.14 15.47
CA PRO A 60 -7.32 -15.59 16.85
C PRO A 60 -6.11 -15.24 17.71
N ARG A 61 -4.95 -14.94 17.11
CA ARG A 61 -3.68 -14.62 17.78
C ARG A 61 -3.39 -13.12 17.87
N ALA A 62 -4.37 -12.30 17.55
CA ALA A 62 -4.25 -10.86 17.63
C ALA A 62 -3.83 -10.38 19.02
N ILE A 63 -2.94 -9.40 19.06
CA ILE A 63 -2.51 -8.76 20.30
C ILE A 63 -3.73 -8.14 21.00
N ARG A 64 -3.78 -8.29 22.32
CA ARG A 64 -4.78 -7.62 23.17
C ARG A 64 -4.18 -6.37 23.77
N GLN A 65 -4.97 -5.30 23.76
CA GLN A 65 -4.66 -4.07 24.46
C GLN A 65 -4.90 -4.22 25.98
N PRO A 66 -4.45 -3.28 26.83
CA PRO A 66 -4.67 -3.35 28.29
C PRO A 66 -6.15 -3.46 28.70
N ASN A 67 -7.06 -2.90 27.92
CA ASN A 67 -8.52 -3.03 28.09
C ASN A 67 -9.07 -4.41 27.65
N ARG A 68 -8.20 -5.37 27.29
CA ARG A 68 -8.49 -6.73 26.81
C ARG A 68 -9.14 -6.81 25.42
N ASN A 69 -9.42 -5.68 24.78
CA ASN A 69 -9.88 -5.65 23.40
C ASN A 69 -8.77 -6.10 22.44
N LYS A 70 -9.16 -6.70 21.31
CA LYS A 70 -8.18 -6.99 20.24
C LYS A 70 -7.65 -5.67 19.67
N VAL A 71 -6.43 -5.69 19.14
CA VAL A 71 -5.72 -4.47 18.70
C VAL A 71 -6.52 -3.62 17.69
N TRP A 72 -7.37 -4.20 16.85
CA TRP A 72 -8.21 -3.44 15.91
C TRP A 72 -9.49 -2.84 16.50
N PHE A 73 -9.81 -3.07 17.77
CA PHE A 73 -10.83 -2.27 18.47
C PHE A 73 -10.12 -1.11 19.17
N GLN A 74 -10.38 0.10 18.72
CA GLN A 74 -9.69 1.29 19.21
C GLN A 74 -10.59 2.05 20.17
N THR A 75 -10.05 2.38 21.35
CA THR A 75 -10.73 3.20 22.35
C THR A 75 -10.14 4.60 22.32
N GLN A 76 -10.95 5.62 22.06
CA GLN A 76 -10.51 7.01 22.06
C GLN A 76 -10.42 7.58 23.47
N LYS A 77 -9.80 8.76 23.63
CA LYS A 77 -9.66 9.40 24.95
C LYS A 77 -10.97 9.65 25.70
N SER A 78 -12.09 9.84 25.00
CA SER A 78 -13.41 9.99 25.62
C SER A 78 -13.95 8.70 26.26
N GLY A 79 -13.34 7.55 25.96
CA GLY A 79 -13.76 6.22 26.41
C GLY A 79 -14.59 5.44 25.38
N GLU A 80 -15.03 6.08 24.30
CA GLU A 80 -15.76 5.39 23.21
C GLU A 80 -14.84 4.42 22.47
N THR A 81 -15.37 3.26 22.13
CA THR A 81 -14.63 2.20 21.43
C THR A 81 -15.27 1.91 20.09
N PHE A 82 -14.46 1.90 19.04
CA PHE A 82 -14.90 1.62 17.68
C PHE A 82 -14.31 0.31 17.17
N ALA A 83 -15.16 -0.49 16.54
CA ALA A 83 -14.77 -1.64 15.75
C ALA A 83 -14.39 -1.20 14.33
N PRO A 84 -13.61 -2.00 13.59
CA PRO A 84 -13.48 -1.81 12.16
C PRO A 84 -14.86 -1.90 11.48
N PHE A 85 -15.10 -1.05 10.49
CA PHE A 85 -16.37 -1.02 9.77
C PHE A 85 -16.16 -0.86 8.26
N ARG A 86 -17.09 -1.40 7.47
CA ARG A 86 -17.02 -1.32 6.01
C ARG A 86 -17.25 0.12 5.54
N LEU A 87 -16.40 0.57 4.65
CA LEU A 87 -16.56 1.78 3.86
C LEU A 87 -17.20 1.42 2.52
N ASP A 88 -18.51 1.63 2.39
CA ASP A 88 -19.21 1.33 1.13
C ASP A 88 -18.80 2.32 0.04
N ILE A 89 -18.01 1.88 -0.93
CA ILE A 89 -17.50 2.78 -1.98
C ILE A 89 -18.57 3.16 -3.01
N LYS A 90 -19.66 2.39 -3.11
CA LYS A 90 -20.70 2.57 -4.13
C LYS A 90 -21.79 3.50 -3.64
N ASP A 91 -22.24 3.28 -2.40
CA ASP A 91 -23.41 3.94 -1.83
C ASP A 91 -23.06 5.03 -0.81
N SER A 92 -21.77 5.37 -0.68
CA SER A 92 -21.30 6.48 0.17
C SER A 92 -20.34 7.41 -0.57
N LYS A 93 -20.05 8.56 0.06
CA LYS A 93 -19.08 9.53 -0.44
C LYS A 93 -17.66 9.26 0.04
N VAL A 94 -17.33 8.05 0.50
CA VAL A 94 -16.06 7.78 1.19
C VAL A 94 -14.80 8.19 0.40
N THR A 95 -14.82 8.07 -0.93
CA THR A 95 -13.71 8.51 -1.79
C THR A 95 -13.51 10.03 -1.81
N TRP A 96 -14.53 10.77 -1.39
CA TRP A 96 -14.58 12.23 -1.34
C TRP A 96 -14.46 12.80 0.08
N MET A 97 -14.33 11.93 1.09
CA MET A 97 -14.18 12.34 2.50
C MET A 97 -12.74 12.73 2.87
N GLY A 98 -11.83 12.73 1.89
CA GLY A 98 -10.45 13.17 2.03
C GLY A 98 -9.51 12.11 2.60
N CYS A 99 -8.23 12.49 2.74
CA CYS A 99 -7.20 11.64 3.33
C CYS A 99 -7.08 11.89 4.83
N LEU A 100 -6.70 10.85 5.58
CA LEU A 100 -6.36 10.97 6.99
C LEU A 100 -4.88 11.33 7.17
N PRO A 101 -4.48 11.94 8.30
CA PRO A 101 -3.10 12.30 8.58
C PRO A 101 -2.14 11.13 8.41
N HIS A 102 -1.01 11.32 7.74
CA HIS A 102 -0.02 10.26 7.44
C HIS A 102 1.42 10.77 7.51
N ASN A 103 1.67 11.86 8.24
CA ASN A 103 3.02 12.33 8.48
C ASN A 103 3.74 11.48 9.53
N TRP A 104 5.04 11.73 9.69
CA TRP A 104 5.90 11.04 10.65
C TRP A 104 5.36 11.09 12.08
N THR A 105 4.96 12.27 12.56
CA THR A 105 4.38 12.44 13.90
C THR A 105 3.10 11.62 14.06
N ASP A 106 2.20 11.71 13.09
CA ASP A 106 0.89 11.06 13.18
C ASP A 106 1.01 9.54 13.24
N GLN A 107 1.92 8.98 12.44
CA GLN A 107 2.15 7.54 12.43
C GLN A 107 2.89 7.05 13.68
N THR A 108 3.94 7.76 14.12
CA THR A 108 4.70 7.37 15.32
C THR A 108 3.87 7.49 16.59
N ASP A 109 3.03 8.52 16.70
CA ASP A 109 2.10 8.70 17.81
C ASP A 109 0.99 7.67 17.81
N ALA A 110 0.43 7.32 16.64
CA ALA A 110 -0.57 6.25 16.51
C ALA A 110 0.00 4.89 16.95
N ARG A 111 1.25 4.59 16.53
CA ARG A 111 1.98 3.38 16.97
C ARG A 111 2.24 3.37 18.47
N ASN A 112 2.41 4.53 19.09
CA ASN A 112 2.54 4.71 20.54
C ASN A 112 3.52 3.73 21.21
N LYS A 113 4.80 3.80 20.84
CA LYS A 113 5.86 2.89 21.37
C LYS A 113 5.54 1.40 21.21
N GLY A 114 4.78 1.03 20.18
CA GLY A 114 4.38 -0.34 19.87
C GLY A 114 3.05 -0.78 20.49
N LYS A 115 2.35 0.11 21.22
CA LYS A 115 1.03 -0.20 21.79
C LYS A 115 -0.10 -0.22 20.75
N MET A 116 0.07 0.44 19.61
CA MET A 116 -0.88 0.44 18.47
C MET A 116 -2.31 0.85 18.87
N ASN A 117 -2.46 1.85 19.74
CA ASN A 117 -3.72 2.17 20.41
C ASN A 117 -4.11 3.66 20.40
N ARG A 118 -3.55 4.45 19.50
CA ARG A 118 -3.83 5.89 19.39
C ARG A 118 -4.34 6.30 18.01
N TRP A 119 -4.82 5.32 17.22
CA TRP A 119 -5.23 5.56 15.83
C TRP A 119 -6.40 6.55 15.75
N LEU A 120 -7.44 6.40 16.56
CA LEU A 120 -8.59 7.31 16.59
C LEU A 120 -8.20 8.75 16.97
N ASP A 121 -7.35 8.91 18.00
CA ASP A 121 -6.98 10.25 18.48
C ASP A 121 -6.10 11.01 17.47
N VAL A 122 -5.23 10.30 16.77
CA VAL A 122 -4.14 10.90 15.97
C VAL A 122 -4.45 10.91 14.47
N LYS A 123 -5.28 9.99 13.99
CA LYS A 123 -5.64 9.84 12.57
C LYS A 123 -7.09 10.24 12.29
N HIS A 124 -7.54 11.34 12.89
CA HIS A 124 -8.86 11.89 12.66
C HIS A 124 -8.91 12.69 11.35
N SER A 125 -10.12 12.92 10.81
CA SER A 125 -10.28 13.70 9.59
C SER A 125 -9.88 15.17 9.80
N GLY A 126 -9.18 15.76 8.83
CA GLY A 126 -8.92 17.20 8.79
C GLY A 126 -10.12 18.03 8.30
N PHE A 127 -11.15 17.36 7.76
CA PHE A 127 -12.37 18.01 7.27
C PHE A 127 -13.40 18.11 8.41
N LYS A 128 -13.89 19.33 8.66
CA LYS A 128 -14.77 19.62 9.80
C LYS A 128 -16.05 18.80 9.78
N GLU A 129 -16.58 18.54 8.59
CA GLU A 129 -17.80 17.77 8.34
C GLU A 129 -17.66 16.30 8.77
N PHE A 130 -16.44 15.79 8.88
CA PHE A 130 -16.13 14.40 9.19
C PHE A 130 -15.22 14.26 10.41
N ALA A 131 -15.02 15.32 11.19
CA ALA A 131 -14.05 15.35 12.29
C ALA A 131 -14.36 14.30 13.36
N ASP A 132 -15.64 14.08 13.63
CA ASP A 132 -16.11 13.12 14.64
C ASP A 132 -16.29 11.70 14.10
N LEU A 133 -16.09 11.49 12.79
CA LEU A 133 -16.22 10.16 12.19
C LEU A 133 -14.93 9.35 12.38
N PRO A 134 -15.02 8.09 12.85
CA PRO A 134 -13.87 7.22 13.11
C PRO A 134 -13.28 6.63 11.82
N LEU A 135 -13.06 7.44 10.78
CA LEU A 135 -12.69 7.00 9.42
C LEU A 135 -11.42 6.13 9.38
N THR A 136 -10.51 6.29 10.34
CA THR A 136 -9.30 5.46 10.48
C THR A 136 -9.60 3.97 10.71
N MET A 137 -10.79 3.66 11.24
CA MET A 137 -11.26 2.29 11.46
C MET A 137 -11.99 1.71 10.24
N GLY A 138 -12.19 2.52 9.20
CA GLY A 138 -12.87 2.10 8.00
C GLY A 138 -12.01 1.17 7.15
N HIS A 139 -12.61 0.13 6.57
CA HIS A 139 -11.97 -0.79 5.65
C HIS A 139 -12.85 -1.10 4.44
N TYR A 140 -12.26 -1.52 3.35
CA TYR A 140 -12.96 -2.07 2.20
C TYR A 140 -13.17 -3.58 2.32
N THR A 141 -14.10 -4.06 1.52
CA THR A 141 -14.40 -5.47 1.32
C THR A 141 -14.25 -5.84 -0.16
N ARG A 142 -14.46 -7.13 -0.47
CA ARG A 142 -14.43 -7.64 -1.84
C ARG A 142 -15.43 -6.92 -2.73
N GLU A 143 -16.56 -6.51 -2.17
CA GLU A 143 -17.65 -5.81 -2.86
C GLU A 143 -17.24 -4.40 -3.30
N ASP A 144 -16.34 -3.77 -2.55
CA ASP A 144 -15.86 -2.41 -2.78
C ASP A 144 -14.67 -2.38 -3.75
N ILE A 145 -13.72 -3.31 -3.58
CA ILE A 145 -12.50 -3.38 -4.40
C ILE A 145 -12.30 -4.76 -5.05
N PRO A 146 -13.27 -5.23 -5.87
CA PRO A 146 -13.28 -6.60 -6.40
C PRO A 146 -12.07 -6.92 -7.29
N PHE A 147 -11.51 -5.92 -7.96
CA PHE A 147 -10.28 -6.05 -8.75
C PHE A 147 -9.11 -6.53 -7.89
N TYR A 148 -8.92 -5.93 -6.71
CA TYR A 148 -7.79 -6.23 -5.83
C TYR A 148 -7.95 -7.57 -5.12
N TYR A 149 -9.17 -7.92 -4.72
CA TYR A 149 -9.46 -9.23 -4.14
C TYR A 149 -9.28 -10.35 -5.17
N SER A 150 -9.67 -10.12 -6.44
CA SER A 150 -9.43 -11.09 -7.51
C SER A 150 -7.94 -11.32 -7.76
N LEU A 151 -7.12 -10.26 -7.65
CA LEU A 151 -5.67 -10.38 -7.74
C LEU A 151 -5.09 -11.19 -6.57
N ALA A 152 -5.52 -10.89 -5.34
CA ALA A 152 -5.09 -11.59 -4.14
C ALA A 152 -5.52 -13.07 -4.11
N ASP A 153 -6.66 -13.42 -4.72
CA ASP A 153 -7.08 -14.82 -4.84
C ASP A 153 -6.26 -15.61 -5.88
N SER A 154 -5.75 -14.91 -6.89
CA SER A 154 -5.06 -15.53 -8.04
C SER A 154 -3.55 -15.63 -7.84
N PHE A 155 -2.99 -14.77 -6.99
CA PHE A 155 -1.55 -14.62 -6.77
C PHE A 155 -1.21 -14.54 -5.29
N THR A 156 0.09 -14.62 -4.98
CA THR A 156 0.58 -14.49 -3.61
C THR A 156 0.33 -13.10 -3.04
N ILE A 157 -0.20 -13.06 -1.82
CA ILE A 157 -0.30 -11.84 -1.01
C ILE A 157 0.58 -11.97 0.24
N CYS A 158 1.27 -10.89 0.60
CA CYS A 158 2.15 -10.83 1.77
C CYS A 158 1.47 -10.04 2.90
N ASP A 159 0.90 -10.73 3.89
CA ASP A 159 0.17 -10.12 5.02
C ASP A 159 1.08 -9.63 6.16
N GLN A 160 2.40 -9.71 5.98
CA GLN A 160 3.43 -9.16 6.86
C GLN A 160 4.43 -8.30 6.07
N HIS A 161 3.91 -7.54 5.09
CA HIS A 161 4.66 -6.54 4.35
C HIS A 161 4.41 -5.15 4.96
N PHE A 162 5.47 -4.50 5.44
CA PHE A 162 5.41 -3.20 6.09
C PHE A 162 6.11 -2.15 5.24
N CYS A 163 5.74 -0.88 5.42
CA CYS A 163 6.56 0.21 4.91
C CYS A 163 7.98 0.17 5.51
N SER A 164 8.94 0.66 4.74
CA SER A 164 10.34 0.73 5.18
C SER A 164 10.52 1.70 6.34
N SER A 165 9.69 2.74 6.42
CA SER A 165 9.68 3.69 7.53
C SER A 165 8.28 4.20 7.85
N ILE A 166 8.02 4.40 9.15
CA ILE A 166 6.77 4.92 9.72
C ILE A 166 6.71 6.44 9.51
N THR A 167 6.60 6.83 8.24
CA THR A 167 6.75 8.20 7.71
C THR A 167 5.86 8.38 6.49
N GLY A 168 5.72 9.62 5.99
CA GLY A 168 4.88 9.93 4.84
C GLY A 168 5.32 9.28 3.51
N THR A 169 4.60 9.65 2.45
CA THR A 169 4.79 9.16 1.08
C THR A 169 6.23 9.28 0.57
N ASN A 170 6.83 10.49 0.57
CA ASN A 170 8.11 10.70 -0.12
C ASN A 170 9.29 9.97 0.55
N PRO A 171 9.41 9.92 1.89
CA PRO A 171 10.40 9.06 2.54
C PRO A 171 10.27 7.58 2.16
N ASN A 172 9.06 7.05 2.02
CA ASN A 172 8.86 5.66 1.58
C ASN A 172 9.13 5.48 0.08
N ARG A 173 8.86 6.48 -0.77
CA ARG A 173 9.33 6.50 -2.17
C ARG A 173 10.86 6.48 -2.23
N LEU A 174 11.55 7.25 -1.37
CA LEU A 174 13.02 7.21 -1.28
C LEU A 174 13.52 5.81 -0.92
N TYR A 175 12.91 5.15 0.07
CA TYR A 175 13.25 3.76 0.38
C TYR A 175 13.02 2.83 -0.81
N PHE A 176 11.89 2.97 -1.50
CA PHE A 176 11.59 2.17 -2.68
C PHE A 176 12.65 2.32 -3.77
N TRP A 177 13.17 3.53 -3.99
CA TRP A 177 14.16 3.80 -5.02
C TRP A 177 15.60 3.58 -4.62
N THR A 178 15.93 3.69 -3.33
CA THR A 178 17.33 3.80 -2.90
C THR A 178 17.68 2.90 -1.72
N ALA A 179 16.68 2.22 -1.15
CA ALA A 179 16.76 1.49 0.11
C ALA A 179 17.22 2.37 1.29
N ASN A 180 17.13 3.70 1.19
CA ASN A 180 17.67 4.62 2.18
C ASN A 180 16.89 5.96 2.25
N ILE A 181 17.03 6.68 3.35
CA ILE A 181 16.47 8.04 3.56
C ILE A 181 17.50 9.02 4.13
N ARG A 182 18.77 8.64 4.14
CA ARG A 182 19.90 9.48 4.61
C ARG A 182 21.16 9.11 3.85
N GLU A 183 22.04 10.08 3.66
CA GLU A 183 23.29 9.88 2.93
C GLU A 183 24.24 8.88 3.61
N ASN A 184 24.32 8.92 4.94
CA ASN A 184 25.14 8.03 5.75
C ASN A 184 24.46 7.77 7.10
N LEU A 185 25.00 6.83 7.89
CA LEU A 185 24.37 6.38 9.15
C LEU A 185 24.25 7.49 10.21
N THR A 186 25.12 8.50 10.19
CA THR A 186 25.11 9.64 11.13
C THR A 186 24.36 10.85 10.57
N GLY A 187 24.02 10.84 9.29
CA GLY A 187 23.32 11.92 8.60
C GLY A 187 21.86 12.05 9.01
N LYS A 188 21.31 13.25 8.77
CA LYS A 188 19.91 13.53 9.04
C LYS A 188 19.01 12.70 8.11
N ALA A 189 18.10 11.94 8.71
CA ALA A 189 17.07 11.23 7.98
C ALA A 189 16.01 12.18 7.40
N LEU A 190 15.68 12.00 6.12
CA LEU A 190 14.62 12.71 5.42
C LEU A 190 13.28 12.04 5.76
N VAL A 191 12.68 12.43 6.88
CA VAL A 191 11.47 11.79 7.45
C VAL A 191 10.17 12.51 7.11
N TRP A 192 10.27 13.74 6.58
CA TRP A 192 9.14 14.53 6.12
C TRP A 192 9.01 14.50 4.60
N ASN A 193 7.79 14.62 4.08
CA ASN A 193 7.56 14.66 2.63
C ASN A 193 8.37 15.77 1.95
N GLY A 194 8.38 16.98 2.54
CA GLY A 194 9.16 18.12 2.04
C GLY A 194 10.68 18.01 2.23
N ASP A 195 11.19 17.00 2.94
CA ASP A 195 12.64 16.81 3.04
C ASP A 195 13.25 16.31 1.73
N SER A 196 12.48 15.59 0.91
CA SER A 196 12.95 14.94 -0.32
C SER A 196 12.29 15.47 -1.59
N GLU A 197 11.15 16.14 -1.46
CA GLU A 197 10.43 16.77 -2.57
C GLU A 197 11.16 18.03 -3.03
N PHE A 198 11.70 18.00 -4.26
CA PHE A 198 12.43 19.11 -4.90
C PHE A 198 13.55 19.74 -4.06
N SER A 199 14.08 19.01 -3.08
CA SER A 199 15.01 19.56 -2.10
C SER A 199 16.48 19.46 -2.50
N GLY A 200 16.81 18.60 -3.47
CA GLY A 200 18.19 18.26 -3.83
C GLY A 200 18.97 17.54 -2.73
N LYS A 201 18.33 17.12 -1.63
CA LYS A 201 19.00 16.54 -0.46
C LYS A 201 19.27 15.03 -0.57
N ALA A 202 18.60 14.34 -1.50
CA ALA A 202 18.82 12.93 -1.76
C ALA A 202 19.80 12.78 -2.94
N THR A 203 21.09 12.66 -2.63
CA THR A 203 22.21 12.66 -3.59
C THR A 203 22.87 11.29 -3.78
N TRP A 204 22.40 10.26 -3.06
CA TRP A 204 22.96 8.91 -3.13
C TRP A 204 22.38 8.10 -4.28
N THR A 205 23.15 7.11 -4.74
CA THR A 205 22.80 6.27 -5.88
C THR A 205 21.46 5.56 -5.70
N THR A 206 20.63 5.65 -6.73
CA THR A 206 19.33 5.01 -6.84
C THR A 206 19.42 3.62 -7.49
N PHE A 207 18.38 2.81 -7.31
CA PHE A 207 18.27 1.51 -7.95
C PHE A 207 18.25 1.60 -9.48
N PRO A 208 17.52 2.53 -10.13
CA PRO A 208 17.61 2.74 -11.57
C PRO A 208 19.02 3.09 -12.07
N GLU A 209 19.78 3.90 -11.35
CA GLU A 209 21.18 4.20 -11.72
C GLU A 209 22.05 2.95 -11.69
N ARG A 210 21.91 2.10 -10.66
CA ARG A 210 22.61 0.81 -10.60
C ARG A 210 22.21 -0.13 -11.75
N LEU A 211 20.94 -0.14 -12.14
CA LEU A 211 20.48 -0.90 -13.30
C LEU A 211 21.14 -0.40 -14.59
N SER A 212 21.21 0.93 -14.79
CA SER A 212 21.90 1.54 -15.93
C SER A 212 23.39 1.19 -15.98
N GLU A 213 24.10 1.25 -14.85
CA GLU A 213 25.52 0.88 -14.76
C GLU A 213 25.78 -0.58 -15.15
N LEU A 214 24.83 -1.46 -14.85
CA LEU A 214 24.87 -2.88 -15.20
C LEU A 214 24.35 -3.17 -16.62
N GLY A 215 23.92 -2.15 -17.38
CA GLY A 215 23.36 -2.31 -18.72
C GLY A 215 21.97 -2.98 -18.74
N VAL A 216 21.21 -2.86 -17.66
CA VAL A 216 19.86 -3.45 -17.52
C VAL A 216 18.82 -2.42 -17.94
N ASP A 217 17.93 -2.81 -18.84
CA ASP A 217 16.84 -1.95 -19.31
C ASP A 217 15.80 -1.71 -18.21
N TRP A 218 15.42 -0.45 -18.00
CA TRP A 218 14.36 -0.08 -17.08
C TRP A 218 13.55 1.11 -17.61
N LYS A 219 12.29 1.19 -17.17
CA LYS A 219 11.36 2.28 -17.48
C LYS A 219 10.49 2.61 -16.27
N ILE A 220 10.19 3.89 -16.12
CA ILE A 220 9.23 4.41 -15.15
C ILE A 220 8.01 4.92 -15.90
N TYR A 221 6.84 4.52 -15.42
CA TYR A 221 5.54 4.97 -15.88
C TYR A 221 4.83 5.62 -14.70
N GLN A 222 4.52 6.90 -14.85
CA GLN A 222 3.81 7.67 -13.85
C GLN A 222 2.72 8.47 -14.56
N ASN A 223 1.53 8.51 -13.96
CA ASN A 223 0.38 9.18 -14.58
C ASN A 223 0.59 10.70 -14.69
N GLU A 224 1.31 11.31 -13.74
CA GLU A 224 1.68 12.73 -13.73
C GLU A 224 3.07 12.96 -13.14
N ILE A 225 3.90 13.81 -13.74
CA ILE A 225 5.31 14.02 -13.36
C ILE A 225 5.44 14.80 -12.04
N SER A 226 4.42 15.59 -11.66
CA SER A 226 4.23 16.13 -10.31
C SER A 226 2.83 16.77 -10.21
N SER A 227 1.96 16.25 -9.35
CA SER A 227 0.81 17.03 -8.88
C SER A 227 1.27 17.82 -7.65
N SER A 228 1.86 18.99 -7.84
CA SER A 228 1.91 19.96 -6.74
C SER A 228 0.48 20.17 -6.27
N SER A 229 0.23 20.03 -4.97
CA SER A 229 -1.06 20.32 -4.33
C SER A 229 -1.53 21.79 -4.47
N ALA A 230 -0.91 22.56 -5.36
CA ALA A 230 -1.32 23.88 -5.79
C ALA A 230 -1.72 23.79 -7.28
N GLY A 231 -3.01 23.63 -7.57
CA GLY A 231 -3.46 23.78 -8.96
C GLY A 231 -4.86 23.30 -9.32
N TYR A 232 -5.46 22.36 -8.60
CA TYR A 232 -6.80 21.87 -8.97
C TYR A 232 -7.89 22.48 -8.09
N SER A 233 -8.55 23.51 -8.61
CA SER A 233 -9.88 23.90 -8.12
C SER A 233 -10.91 22.91 -8.66
N GLY A 234 -11.37 22.02 -7.80
CA GLY A 234 -12.41 21.05 -8.13
C GLY A 234 -11.85 19.64 -8.34
N GLU A 235 -12.36 18.73 -7.49
CA GLU A 235 -12.42 17.27 -7.61
C GLU A 235 -11.14 16.46 -7.91
N ALA A 236 -10.82 15.59 -6.94
CA ALA A 236 -9.87 14.48 -6.95
C ALA A 236 -8.36 14.80 -6.77
N THR A 237 -7.93 14.82 -5.50
CA THR A 237 -6.55 14.47 -5.12
C THR A 237 -6.48 12.97 -4.79
N ALA A 238 -6.46 12.13 -5.82
CA ALA A 238 -6.05 10.74 -5.66
C ALA A 238 -4.51 10.67 -5.80
N GLY A 239 -3.85 10.14 -4.77
CA GLY A 239 -2.42 9.85 -4.83
C GLY A 239 -2.09 9.02 -6.08
N SER A 240 -1.15 9.51 -6.90
CA SER A 240 -0.86 8.90 -8.20
C SER A 240 -0.02 7.62 -8.03
N PRO A 241 -0.49 6.46 -8.52
CA PRO A 241 0.31 5.24 -8.50
C PRO A 241 1.54 5.39 -9.40
N ILE A 242 2.67 4.84 -8.96
CA ILE A 242 3.90 4.77 -9.76
C ILE A 242 4.09 3.33 -10.20
N LEU A 243 4.30 3.11 -11.49
CA LEU A 243 4.54 1.80 -12.08
C LEU A 243 5.96 1.77 -12.66
N VAL A 244 6.74 0.76 -12.31
CA VAL A 244 8.11 0.56 -12.78
C VAL A 244 8.20 -0.76 -13.50
N VAL A 245 8.80 -0.77 -14.68
CA VAL A 245 9.05 -1.98 -15.46
C VAL A 245 10.54 -2.14 -15.64
N ILE A 246 11.08 -3.25 -15.14
CA ILE A 246 12.48 -3.64 -15.27
C ILE A 246 12.54 -4.84 -16.20
N ARG A 247 13.45 -4.82 -17.17
CA ARG A 247 13.63 -5.86 -18.18
C ARG A 247 15.07 -6.35 -18.19
N TRP A 248 15.23 -7.66 -18.13
CA TRP A 248 16.47 -8.34 -18.46
C TRP A 248 16.31 -9.02 -19.82
N SER A 249 17.27 -8.81 -20.72
CA SER A 249 17.28 -9.48 -22.02
C SER A 249 18.00 -10.81 -21.91
N THR A 250 17.25 -11.90 -21.94
CA THR A 250 17.68 -13.15 -22.57
C THR A 250 16.70 -13.43 -23.71
N SER A 251 17.21 -13.92 -24.83
CA SER A 251 16.47 -14.05 -26.09
C SER A 251 15.10 -14.74 -25.95
N HIS A 252 14.04 -14.02 -26.33
CA HIS A 252 12.70 -14.50 -26.73
C HIS A 252 11.92 -15.45 -25.80
N ASN A 253 11.20 -14.92 -24.80
CA ASN A 253 9.74 -15.14 -24.57
C ASN A 253 9.25 -14.43 -23.30
N ILE A 254 8.33 -13.47 -23.41
CA ILE A 254 7.79 -12.68 -22.29
C ILE A 254 7.27 -13.61 -21.16
N LYS A 255 8.05 -13.73 -20.09
CA LYS A 255 7.62 -14.25 -18.78
C LYS A 255 7.62 -13.09 -17.80
N SER A 256 6.44 -12.53 -17.54
CA SER A 256 6.27 -11.41 -16.61
C SER A 256 5.84 -11.92 -15.23
N ASN A 257 6.63 -11.61 -14.19
CA ASN A 257 6.16 -11.69 -12.81
C ASN A 257 5.78 -10.27 -12.35
N ILE A 258 4.50 -10.08 -12.02
CA ILE A 258 4.02 -8.84 -11.40
C ILE A 258 4.10 -9.04 -9.90
N ILE A 259 4.91 -8.22 -9.22
CA ILE A 259 4.94 -8.16 -7.76
C ILE A 259 4.23 -6.86 -7.36
N PRO A 260 2.93 -6.91 -7.02
CA PRO A 260 2.23 -5.72 -6.52
C PRO A 260 2.80 -5.37 -5.13
N ALA A 261 3.38 -4.17 -5.00
CA ALA A 261 3.89 -3.65 -3.74
C ALA A 261 2.99 -2.51 -3.26
N ILE A 262 2.10 -2.82 -2.32
CA ILE A 262 1.31 -1.76 -1.67
C ILE A 262 2.20 -1.10 -0.65
N VAL A 263 2.44 0.21 -0.83
CA VAL A 263 3.09 1.01 0.20
C VAL A 263 2.01 1.49 1.15
N SER A 264 1.97 0.83 2.31
CA SER A 264 1.17 1.26 3.44
C SER A 264 1.87 2.43 4.14
N SER A 265 1.29 3.62 4.11
CA SER A 265 1.62 4.69 5.07
C SER A 265 0.58 4.75 6.19
#